data_AF-Q4CKN8-F1
#
_entry.id   AF-Q4CKN8-F1
#
_cell.length_a   1.000
_cell.length_b   1.000
_cell.length_c   1.000
_cell.angle_alpha   90.00
_cell.angle_beta   90.00
_cell.angle_gamma   90.00
#
_symmetry.space_group_name_H-M   'P 1'
#
loop_
_entity.id
_entity.type
_entity.pdbx_description
1 polymer ?
#
loop_
_entity_poly.entity_id
_entity_poly.type
_entity_poly.pdbx_seq_one_letter_code
_entity_poly.pdbx_strand_id
1 'polypeptide(L)'
;ALLIGGGGSGIKMDDDTLVFPLEAVKEHGTESEAKEEKNNNVSLILYSSYTKNWTLSKGMSAYGCSDPSVVEWEKGKLMMMTACDDGRRRVYESGDKGASWTEALGTLSRVWGNNQKRHEWGVRSGFITANIDGVENDKRNVMLVTLPVFSKKADTGGRGKEKGELHLWLTDNTHIVDIGPVSEKDEDVTASSLLYKGGTNKNNNKNDELIALYEKKDDGESSLGMVSVRLTEQLKRVKEVLTTWKEVDKRLSKLCLSSAEDRPTSTPCCATDKITAGLVGFLSGNFSDKTWRDEYLGVNATVKKGTSGGATLHGGGVKFQGAWAEWPVGRQGENQLYHFANYNFTLVATVSIHGEPKSDSVPLMGVRAGSNGGTKLMELSYGSGKKWQALCCDGTTAEHGSTWDPETTHQVAIVLQNGTQGSVYVDGQRVCESVQSNFENTESKGDLTLLHLEGMEAMQR
;
A
#
# COMPACT_ATOMS: atom_id res chain seq x y z
N ALA A 1 -28.55 -0.30 -21.69
CA ALA A 1 -27.71 -0.41 -20.46
C ALA A 1 -28.60 -0.62 -19.23
N LEU A 2 -28.39 -1.74 -18.52
CA LEU A 2 -29.00 -2.00 -17.21
C LEU A 2 -28.20 -1.25 -16.15
N LEU A 3 -28.89 -0.52 -15.26
CA LEU A 3 -28.31 0.20 -14.12
C LEU A 3 -28.83 -0.42 -12.82
N ILE A 4 -27.93 -0.77 -11.92
CA ILE A 4 -28.24 -1.36 -10.62
C ILE A 4 -27.46 -0.59 -9.56
N GLY A 5 -28.02 -0.44 -8.36
CA GLY A 5 -27.23 0.05 -7.22
C GLY A 5 -26.10 -0.92 -6.89
N GLY A 6 -24.90 -0.42 -6.57
CA GLY A 6 -23.78 -1.27 -6.14
C GLY A 6 -24.01 -1.97 -4.78
N GLY A 7 -25.15 -1.66 -4.13
CA GLY A 7 -25.47 -2.09 -2.79
C GLY A 7 -24.66 -1.33 -1.72
N GLY A 8 -24.87 -1.69 -0.46
CA GLY A 8 -24.16 -1.08 0.66
C GLY A 8 -24.69 0.31 0.99
N SER A 9 -23.77 1.22 1.36
CA SER A 9 -24.11 2.57 1.79
C SER A 9 -23.79 3.60 0.71
N GLY A 10 -24.72 4.54 0.50
CA GLY A 10 -24.39 5.82 -0.12
C GLY A 10 -23.77 6.77 0.90
N ILE A 11 -23.29 7.93 0.41
CA ILE A 11 -22.70 8.95 1.27
C ILE A 11 -23.42 10.29 1.12
N LYS A 12 -23.31 11.10 2.15
CA LYS A 12 -23.60 12.53 2.12
C LYS A 12 -22.26 13.26 2.20
N MET A 13 -21.94 14.04 1.18
CA MET A 13 -20.72 14.82 1.14
C MET A 13 -20.78 16.05 2.04
N ASP A 14 -19.63 16.67 2.30
CA ASP A 14 -19.49 17.93 3.05
C ASP A 14 -20.31 19.09 2.46
N ASP A 15 -20.58 19.07 1.15
CA ASP A 15 -21.40 20.07 0.46
C ASP A 15 -22.90 19.69 0.36
N ASP A 16 -23.32 18.76 1.21
CA ASP A 16 -24.67 18.17 1.26
C ASP A 16 -25.08 17.34 0.03
N THR A 17 -24.19 17.12 -0.94
CA THR A 17 -24.47 16.24 -2.08
C THR A 17 -24.65 14.79 -1.62
N LEU A 18 -25.76 14.16 -2.03
CA LEU A 18 -25.98 12.72 -1.86
C LEU A 18 -25.33 11.98 -3.03
N VAL A 19 -24.60 10.90 -2.75
CA VAL A 19 -23.92 10.08 -3.75
C VAL A 19 -24.22 8.60 -3.50
N PHE A 20 -24.63 7.90 -4.55
CA PHE A 20 -24.83 6.46 -4.56
C PHE A 20 -23.91 5.79 -5.59
N PRO A 21 -23.19 4.73 -5.20
CA PRO A 21 -22.44 3.92 -6.15
C PRO A 21 -23.39 3.08 -7.00
N LEU A 22 -23.14 3.04 -8.30
CA LEU A 22 -23.93 2.29 -9.28
C LEU A 22 -23.06 1.35 -10.09
N GLU A 23 -23.65 0.25 -10.52
CA GLU A 23 -23.10 -0.64 -11.52
C GLU A 23 -23.95 -0.56 -12.78
N ALA A 24 -23.29 -0.60 -13.93
CA ALA A 24 -23.96 -0.65 -15.22
C ALA A 24 -23.34 -1.70 -16.13
N VAL A 25 -24.19 -2.33 -16.95
CA VAL A 25 -23.74 -3.20 -18.04
C VAL A 25 -23.83 -2.42 -19.34
N LYS A 26 -22.69 -2.22 -19.99
CA LYS A 26 -22.64 -1.57 -21.30
C LYS A 26 -22.98 -2.61 -22.37
N GLU A 27 -23.99 -2.31 -23.20
CA GLU A 27 -24.24 -3.10 -24.41
C GLU A 27 -23.06 -2.91 -25.37
N HIS A 28 -22.67 -4.00 -26.04
CA HIS A 28 -21.56 -3.98 -27.00
C HIS A 28 -21.73 -2.84 -28.01
N GLY A 29 -20.84 -1.84 -27.91
CA GLY A 29 -20.70 -0.82 -28.94
C GLY A 29 -19.99 -1.41 -30.16
N THR A 30 -20.33 -0.91 -31.34
CA THR A 30 -19.75 -1.27 -32.64
C THR A 30 -18.22 -1.32 -32.60
N GLU A 31 -17.68 -2.46 -33.03
CA GLU A 31 -16.34 -2.66 -33.60
C GLU A 31 -15.12 -2.31 -32.71
N SER A 32 -14.74 -3.22 -31.80
CA SER A 32 -13.33 -3.68 -31.62
C SER A 32 -13.10 -4.54 -30.36
N GLU A 33 -14.07 -4.65 -29.45
CA GLU A 33 -13.86 -5.32 -28.15
C GLU A 33 -14.66 -6.62 -27.98
N ALA A 34 -15.34 -7.08 -29.04
CA ALA A 34 -16.00 -8.38 -29.11
C ALA A 34 -14.98 -9.53 -29.19
N LYS A 35 -14.26 -9.76 -28.10
CA LYS A 35 -13.86 -11.12 -27.74
C LYS A 35 -14.94 -11.60 -26.77
N GLU A 36 -15.65 -12.66 -27.15
CA GLU A 36 -16.90 -13.19 -26.58
C GLU A 36 -16.91 -13.56 -25.08
N GLU A 37 -15.99 -13.07 -24.25
CA GLU A 37 -15.90 -13.39 -22.82
C GLU A 37 -15.54 -12.20 -21.91
N LYS A 38 -15.45 -10.95 -22.43
CA LYS A 38 -15.11 -9.81 -21.58
C LYS A 38 -16.30 -9.33 -20.75
N ASN A 39 -16.10 -9.23 -19.43
CA ASN A 39 -17.06 -8.63 -18.51
C ASN A 39 -17.22 -7.13 -18.84
N ASN A 40 -18.42 -6.74 -19.27
CA ASN A 40 -18.75 -5.36 -19.67
C ASN A 40 -19.27 -4.50 -18.51
N ASN A 41 -19.20 -5.00 -17.27
CA ASN A 41 -19.63 -4.25 -16.10
C ASN A 41 -18.69 -3.07 -15.87
N VAL A 42 -19.29 -1.95 -15.54
CA VAL A 42 -18.62 -0.71 -15.18
C VAL A 42 -19.27 -0.11 -13.95
N SER A 43 -18.47 0.56 -13.13
CA SER A 43 -18.90 1.24 -11.92
C SER A 43 -18.96 2.75 -12.13
N LEU A 44 -20.03 3.37 -11.62
CA LEU A 44 -20.40 4.78 -11.77
C LEU A 44 -20.92 5.33 -10.45
N ILE A 45 -21.34 6.60 -10.44
CA ILE A 45 -22.13 7.18 -9.36
C ILE A 45 -23.39 7.88 -9.85
N LEU A 46 -24.40 7.91 -9.00
CA LEU A 46 -25.58 8.76 -9.10
C LEU A 46 -25.51 9.79 -7.97
N TYR A 47 -25.65 11.08 -8.29
CA TYR A 47 -25.54 12.12 -7.28
C TYR A 47 -26.62 13.19 -7.41
N SER A 48 -26.91 13.85 -6.28
CA SER A 48 -27.89 14.92 -6.21
C SER A 48 -27.54 15.91 -5.10
N SER A 49 -27.47 17.19 -5.43
CA SER A 49 -27.33 18.28 -4.44
C SER A 49 -28.68 18.69 -3.84
N TYR A 50 -29.80 18.35 -4.52
CA TYR A 50 -31.16 18.68 -4.09
C TYR A 50 -32.12 17.58 -4.56
N THR A 51 -32.78 16.93 -3.60
CA THR A 51 -33.45 15.61 -3.64
C THR A 51 -34.36 15.27 -4.83
N LYS A 52 -34.72 16.22 -5.69
CA LYS A 52 -35.63 15.98 -6.83
C LYS A 52 -34.94 15.52 -8.11
N ASN A 53 -33.74 16.03 -8.41
CA ASN A 53 -33.04 15.71 -9.65
C ASN A 53 -31.74 14.97 -9.36
N TRP A 54 -31.54 13.85 -10.05
CA TRP A 54 -30.34 13.02 -9.94
C TRP A 54 -29.53 13.13 -11.23
N THR A 55 -28.21 13.20 -11.07
CA THR A 55 -27.26 13.24 -12.18
C THR A 55 -26.44 11.95 -12.18
N LEU A 56 -26.38 11.29 -13.33
CA LEU A 56 -25.50 10.16 -13.54
C LEU A 56 -24.10 10.68 -13.93
N SER A 57 -23.05 10.12 -13.33
CA SER A 57 -21.68 10.47 -13.67
C SER A 57 -21.34 10.15 -15.12
N LYS A 58 -20.45 10.96 -15.73
CA LYS A 58 -19.98 10.74 -17.11
C LYS A 58 -18.84 9.74 -17.16
N GLY A 59 -17.91 9.87 -16.22
CA GLY A 59 -16.80 8.93 -16.04
C GLY A 59 -17.27 7.64 -15.38
N MET A 60 -16.49 6.59 -15.62
CA MET A 60 -16.71 5.24 -15.12
C MET A 60 -15.38 4.54 -14.83
N SER A 61 -15.43 3.42 -14.12
CA SER A 61 -14.30 2.51 -13.96
C SER A 61 -13.88 1.87 -15.29
N ALA A 62 -12.77 1.15 -15.29
CA ALA A 62 -12.46 0.19 -16.35
C ALA A 62 -13.57 -0.88 -16.47
N TYR A 63 -13.65 -1.52 -17.65
CA TYR A 63 -14.49 -2.70 -17.85
C TYR A 63 -14.05 -3.83 -16.92
N GLY A 64 -15.03 -4.63 -16.51
CA GLY A 64 -14.81 -5.77 -15.62
C GLY A 64 -14.82 -5.41 -14.14
N CYS A 65 -15.12 -4.15 -13.79
CA CYS A 65 -15.13 -3.67 -12.41
C CYS A 65 -16.58 -3.44 -11.89
N SER A 66 -16.96 -4.21 -10.88
CA SER A 66 -18.28 -4.27 -10.23
C SER A 66 -18.20 -3.98 -8.73
N ASP A 67 -19.36 -4.10 -8.05
CA ASP A 67 -19.49 -3.99 -6.59
C ASP A 67 -18.88 -2.70 -6.00
N PRO A 68 -19.21 -1.52 -6.56
CA PRO A 68 -18.58 -0.27 -6.15
C PRO A 68 -18.98 0.13 -4.73
N SER A 69 -17.99 0.55 -3.95
CA SER A 69 -18.15 1.22 -2.66
C SER A 69 -17.52 2.62 -2.75
N VAL A 70 -18.24 3.64 -2.30
CA VAL A 70 -17.81 5.04 -2.45
C VAL A 70 -17.67 5.73 -1.10
N VAL A 71 -16.63 6.55 -0.95
CA VAL A 71 -16.42 7.42 0.20
C VAL A 71 -15.97 8.81 -0.24
N GLU A 72 -16.15 9.81 0.62
CA GLU A 72 -15.49 11.11 0.47
C GLU A 72 -14.18 11.09 1.28
N TRP A 73 -13.07 11.33 0.60
CA TRP A 73 -11.73 11.42 1.20
C TRP A 73 -11.16 12.80 0.95
N GLU A 74 -10.93 13.56 2.03
CA GLU A 74 -10.68 15.00 1.96
C GLU A 74 -11.85 15.76 1.30
N LYS A 75 -11.86 17.08 1.45
CA LYS A 75 -13.00 17.89 1.04
C LYS A 75 -13.19 17.82 -0.47
N GLY A 76 -14.33 17.29 -0.92
CA GLY A 76 -14.75 17.29 -2.32
C GLY A 76 -14.12 16.21 -3.20
N LYS A 77 -13.30 15.31 -2.65
CA LYS A 77 -12.68 14.23 -3.41
C LYS A 77 -13.36 12.90 -3.09
N LEU A 78 -13.92 12.27 -4.12
CA LEU A 78 -14.52 10.95 -4.03
C LEU A 78 -13.48 9.87 -4.27
N MET A 79 -13.60 8.77 -3.54
CA MET A 79 -12.90 7.53 -3.85
C MET A 79 -13.88 6.39 -4.01
N MET A 80 -13.68 5.59 -5.06
CA MET A 80 -14.50 4.43 -5.40
C MET A 80 -13.62 3.19 -5.42
N MET A 81 -13.95 2.21 -4.60
CA MET A 81 -13.32 0.89 -4.61
C MET A 81 -14.22 -0.10 -5.35
N THR A 82 -13.67 -0.86 -6.28
CA THR A 82 -14.39 -1.83 -7.11
C THR A 82 -13.73 -3.20 -7.05
N ALA A 83 -14.51 -4.27 -7.14
CA ALA A 83 -13.97 -5.60 -7.45
C ALA A 83 -13.78 -5.72 -8.97
N CYS A 84 -12.61 -6.14 -9.44
CA CYS A 84 -12.35 -6.27 -10.88
C CYS A 84 -12.00 -7.71 -11.28
N ASP A 85 -12.23 -8.02 -12.55
CA ASP A 85 -12.02 -9.34 -13.18
C ASP A 85 -10.56 -9.81 -13.20
N ASP A 86 -9.61 -8.87 -13.12
CA ASP A 86 -8.18 -9.15 -12.92
C ASP A 86 -7.85 -9.76 -11.54
N GLY A 87 -8.85 -9.87 -10.66
CA GLY A 87 -8.73 -10.43 -9.33
C GLY A 87 -8.16 -9.45 -8.31
N ARG A 88 -7.93 -8.18 -8.67
CA ARG A 88 -7.51 -7.15 -7.71
C ARG A 88 -8.58 -6.06 -7.60
N ARG A 89 -8.72 -5.50 -6.40
CA ARG A 89 -9.61 -4.35 -6.21
C ARG A 89 -8.95 -3.11 -6.77
N ARG A 90 -9.66 -2.40 -7.64
CA ARG A 90 -9.19 -1.11 -8.15
C ARG A 90 -9.85 0.00 -7.37
N VAL A 91 -9.05 1.02 -7.05
CA VAL A 91 -9.52 2.21 -6.35
C VAL A 91 -9.35 3.39 -7.30
N TYR A 92 -10.40 4.18 -7.46
CA TYR A 92 -10.43 5.35 -8.31
C TYR A 92 -10.69 6.60 -7.49
N GLU A 93 -10.12 7.72 -7.91
CA GLU A 93 -10.33 9.04 -7.33
C GLU A 93 -10.98 10.00 -8.32
N SER A 94 -11.83 10.88 -7.81
CA SER A 94 -12.55 11.90 -8.59
C SER A 94 -12.67 13.19 -7.76
N GLY A 95 -12.10 14.29 -8.25
CA GLY A 95 -12.32 15.64 -7.71
C GLY A 95 -13.49 16.39 -8.35
N ASP A 96 -14.19 15.79 -9.31
CA ASP A 96 -15.18 16.45 -10.17
C ASP A 96 -16.53 15.71 -10.19
N LYS A 97 -16.87 15.02 -9.09
CA LYS A 97 -18.10 14.25 -8.92
C LYS A 97 -18.35 13.24 -10.06
N GLY A 98 -17.29 12.55 -10.46
CA GLY A 98 -17.32 11.48 -11.45
C GLY A 98 -17.45 11.98 -12.88
N ALA A 99 -17.07 13.22 -13.18
CA ALA A 99 -16.90 13.62 -14.57
C ALA A 99 -15.69 12.89 -15.18
N SER A 100 -14.64 12.67 -14.37
CA SER A 100 -13.50 11.81 -14.69
C SER A 100 -13.08 10.98 -13.47
N TRP A 101 -12.50 9.81 -13.71
CA TRP A 101 -11.94 8.94 -12.68
C TRP A 101 -10.50 8.63 -13.01
N THR A 102 -9.63 8.73 -12.01
CA THR A 102 -8.21 8.34 -12.11
C THR A 102 -7.97 7.15 -11.20
N GLU A 103 -7.31 6.10 -11.68
CA GLU A 103 -6.95 4.96 -10.83
C GLU A 103 -5.88 5.40 -9.81
N ALA A 104 -6.12 5.17 -8.52
CA ALA A 104 -5.27 5.56 -7.40
C ALA A 104 -4.05 4.62 -7.25
N LEU A 105 -3.25 4.52 -8.32
CA LEU A 105 -2.10 3.62 -8.44
C LEU A 105 -0.97 3.93 -7.45
N GLY A 106 -0.90 5.18 -6.98
CA GLY A 106 0.08 5.62 -5.98
C GLY A 106 -0.31 5.34 -4.53
N THR A 107 -1.52 4.82 -4.27
CA THR A 107 -2.00 4.58 -2.90
C THR A 107 -2.68 3.21 -2.78
N LEU A 108 -3.99 3.13 -3.02
CA LEU A 108 -4.84 2.01 -2.62
C LEU A 108 -5.20 1.05 -3.75
N SER A 109 -5.04 1.47 -5.02
CA SER A 109 -5.46 0.60 -6.12
C SER A 109 -4.56 -0.63 -6.19
N ARG A 110 -5.22 -1.79 -6.36
CA ARG A 110 -4.59 -3.12 -6.49
C ARG A 110 -3.84 -3.60 -5.25
N VAL A 111 -4.04 -2.94 -4.10
CA VAL A 111 -3.54 -3.41 -2.81
C VAL A 111 -4.21 -4.72 -2.41
N TRP A 112 -5.53 -4.79 -2.51
CA TRP A 112 -6.27 -5.97 -2.09
C TRP A 112 -6.55 -6.89 -3.27
N GLY A 113 -6.04 -8.12 -3.18
CA GLY A 113 -6.25 -9.17 -4.17
C GLY A 113 -7.30 -10.19 -3.73
N ASN A 114 -7.79 -10.95 -4.70
CA ASN A 114 -8.50 -12.20 -4.56
C ASN A 114 -7.82 -13.23 -5.46
N ASN A 115 -7.38 -14.35 -4.88
CA ASN A 115 -6.73 -15.42 -5.64
C ASN A 115 -7.67 -16.08 -6.67
N GLN A 116 -8.98 -15.84 -6.58
CA GLN A 116 -9.97 -16.35 -7.51
C GLN A 116 -10.17 -15.35 -8.65
N LYS A 117 -9.46 -15.56 -9.77
CA LYS A 117 -9.53 -14.77 -11.02
C LYS A 117 -10.90 -14.87 -11.74
N ARG A 118 -12.02 -14.82 -11.05
CA ARG A 118 -13.36 -14.77 -11.67
C ARG A 118 -14.21 -13.68 -11.02
N HIS A 119 -14.83 -12.90 -11.90
CA HIS A 119 -15.79 -11.84 -11.61
C HIS A 119 -16.95 -12.27 -10.70
N GLU A 120 -17.32 -13.55 -10.71
CA GLU A 120 -18.39 -14.12 -9.87
C GLU A 120 -18.14 -13.99 -8.35
N TRP A 121 -16.92 -13.64 -7.93
CA TRP A 121 -16.52 -13.52 -6.52
C TRP A 121 -16.15 -12.10 -6.09
N GLY A 122 -16.54 -11.08 -6.86
CA GLY A 122 -16.54 -9.72 -6.35
C GLY A 122 -17.43 -9.61 -5.11
N VAL A 123 -16.82 -9.53 -3.93
CA VAL A 123 -17.55 -9.42 -2.65
C VAL A 123 -17.65 -7.96 -2.27
N ARG A 124 -18.86 -7.41 -2.09
CA ARG A 124 -19.05 -6.03 -1.64
C ARG A 124 -18.35 -5.79 -0.30
N SER A 125 -17.54 -4.73 -0.23
CA SER A 125 -16.81 -4.32 0.96
C SER A 125 -17.58 -3.30 1.79
N GLY A 126 -17.45 -3.38 3.10
CA GLY A 126 -17.70 -2.21 3.95
C GLY A 126 -16.56 -1.23 3.72
N PHE A 127 -16.86 0.00 3.31
CA PHE A 127 -15.87 1.04 3.08
C PHE A 127 -16.41 2.36 3.60
N ILE A 128 -15.77 2.91 4.64
CA ILE A 128 -16.19 4.15 5.28
C ILE A 128 -15.00 5.04 5.58
N THR A 129 -15.26 6.34 5.68
CA THR A 129 -14.34 7.28 6.31
C THR A 129 -14.76 7.55 7.75
N ALA A 130 -13.77 7.82 8.60
CA ALA A 130 -13.99 8.13 10.00
C ALA A 130 -12.93 9.12 10.50
N ASN A 131 -13.33 9.92 11.47
CA ASN A 131 -12.46 10.87 12.16
C ASN A 131 -12.26 10.37 13.60
N ILE A 132 -11.20 9.58 13.81
CA ILE A 132 -10.98 8.77 15.02
C ILE A 132 -9.87 9.39 15.87
N ASP A 133 -10.12 9.44 17.19
CA ASP A 133 -9.18 9.91 18.20
C ASP A 133 -8.29 8.74 18.65
N GLY A 134 -6.98 8.87 18.43
CA GLY A 134 -5.97 7.93 18.95
C GLY A 134 -5.57 8.29 20.38
N VAL A 135 -5.20 9.56 20.60
CA VAL A 135 -4.81 10.15 21.90
C VAL A 135 -5.05 11.67 21.88
N GLU A 136 -5.62 12.20 22.96
CA GLU A 136 -5.70 13.63 23.30
C GLU A 136 -6.34 14.56 22.25
N ASN A 137 -7.58 14.29 21.83
CA ASN A 137 -8.41 15.19 21.00
C ASN A 137 -7.82 15.53 19.63
N ASP A 138 -6.81 14.78 19.19
CA ASP A 138 -6.17 14.96 17.89
C ASP A 138 -6.65 13.84 16.96
N LYS A 139 -7.67 14.18 16.18
CA LYS A 139 -8.38 13.23 15.33
C LYS A 139 -7.66 13.10 13.99
N ARG A 140 -7.41 11.86 13.57
CA ARG A 140 -6.93 11.54 12.22
C ARG A 140 -8.11 11.14 11.35
N ASN A 141 -8.16 11.65 10.13
CA ASN A 141 -9.08 11.14 9.11
C ASN A 141 -8.50 9.81 8.61
N VAL A 142 -9.32 8.79 8.60
CA VAL A 142 -8.95 7.44 8.19
C VAL A 142 -10.06 6.81 7.38
N MET A 143 -9.70 5.78 6.65
CA MET A 143 -10.58 4.84 6.00
C MET A 143 -10.54 3.51 6.73
N LEU A 144 -11.72 2.91 6.85
CA LEU A 144 -11.90 1.55 7.34
C LEU A 144 -12.50 0.72 6.22
N VAL A 145 -11.90 -0.44 5.96
CA VAL A 145 -12.32 -1.35 4.90
C VAL A 145 -12.52 -2.74 5.47
N THR A 146 -13.63 -3.42 5.15
CA THR A 146 -13.79 -4.85 5.42
C THR A 146 -13.72 -5.66 4.14
N LEU A 147 -12.81 -6.64 4.13
CA LEU A 147 -12.56 -7.51 2.99
C LEU A 147 -12.27 -8.94 3.44
N PRO A 148 -12.81 -9.95 2.72
CA PRO A 148 -12.46 -11.34 2.99
C PRO A 148 -10.98 -11.59 2.64
N VAL A 149 -10.30 -12.32 3.52
CA VAL A 149 -8.96 -12.86 3.33
C VAL A 149 -9.09 -14.37 3.18
N PHE A 150 -8.65 -14.88 2.05
CA PHE A 150 -8.79 -16.31 1.74
C PHE A 150 -7.56 -17.07 2.25
N SER A 151 -7.81 -18.07 3.09
CA SER A 151 -6.74 -18.98 3.49
C SER A 151 -6.39 -19.92 2.32
N LYS A 152 -5.10 -20.13 2.07
CA LYS A 152 -4.65 -21.12 1.08
C LYS A 152 -5.22 -22.48 1.45
N LYS A 153 -5.78 -23.19 0.47
CA LYS A 153 -6.23 -24.58 0.66
C LYS A 153 -5.16 -25.40 1.36
N ALA A 154 -5.54 -26.08 2.43
CA ALA A 154 -4.71 -27.16 2.96
C ALA A 154 -4.56 -28.23 1.85
N ASP A 155 -3.34 -28.74 1.64
CA ASP A 155 -2.96 -29.78 0.67
C ASP A 155 -3.69 -31.13 0.85
N THR A 156 -4.74 -31.19 1.67
CA THR A 156 -5.65 -32.32 1.70
C THR A 156 -6.49 -32.27 0.44
N GLY A 157 -6.26 -33.20 -0.49
CA GLY A 157 -6.90 -33.34 -1.82
C GLY A 157 -8.43 -33.51 -1.86
N GLY A 158 -9.16 -32.92 -0.92
CA GLY A 158 -10.59 -32.69 -0.98
C GLY A 158 -10.92 -31.38 -1.68
N ARG A 159 -12.07 -31.34 -2.35
CA ARG A 159 -12.69 -30.15 -2.95
C ARG A 159 -13.16 -29.12 -1.90
N GLY A 160 -12.34 -28.79 -0.90
CA GLY A 160 -12.64 -27.72 0.04
C GLY A 160 -12.72 -26.40 -0.72
N LYS A 161 -13.87 -25.71 -0.63
CA LYS A 161 -13.99 -24.33 -1.08
C LYS A 161 -13.10 -23.48 -0.16
N GLU A 162 -12.31 -22.58 -0.72
CA GLU A 162 -11.64 -21.54 0.09
C GLU A 162 -12.74 -20.72 0.77
N LYS A 163 -12.63 -20.57 2.09
CA LYS A 163 -13.52 -19.71 2.88
C LYS A 163 -12.83 -18.37 3.08
N GLY A 164 -13.58 -17.28 2.93
CA GLY A 164 -13.08 -15.93 3.15
C GLY A 164 -13.34 -15.46 4.58
N GLU A 165 -12.31 -15.39 5.42
CA GLU A 165 -12.38 -14.79 6.75
C GLU A 165 -12.41 -13.27 6.59
N LEU A 166 -13.46 -12.60 7.08
CA LEU A 166 -13.59 -11.15 6.95
C LEU A 166 -12.58 -10.45 7.85
N HIS A 167 -11.73 -9.59 7.28
CA HIS A 167 -10.77 -8.78 8.02
C HIS A 167 -11.15 -7.29 7.98
N LEU A 168 -10.71 -6.56 9.01
CA LEU A 168 -10.76 -5.09 9.04
C LEU A 168 -9.38 -4.51 8.69
N TRP A 169 -9.36 -3.62 7.72
CA TRP A 169 -8.19 -2.86 7.30
C TRP A 169 -8.34 -1.39 7.68
N LEU A 170 -7.23 -0.79 8.12
CA LEU A 170 -7.11 0.63 8.44
C LEU A 170 -6.15 1.30 7.46
N THR A 171 -6.52 2.45 6.94
CA THR A 171 -5.60 3.28 6.14
C THR A 171 -5.88 4.77 6.27
N ASP A 172 -4.84 5.59 6.19
CA ASP A 172 -4.90 7.05 6.07
C ASP A 172 -4.57 7.52 4.64
N ASN A 173 -4.77 6.65 3.65
CA ASN A 173 -4.36 6.82 2.25
C ASN A 173 -2.83 6.75 2.02
N THR A 174 -2.03 6.47 3.06
CA THR A 174 -0.57 6.27 2.96
C THR A 174 -0.17 4.94 3.59
N HIS A 175 -0.45 4.79 4.88
CA HIS A 175 -0.22 3.59 5.67
C HIS A 175 -1.41 2.64 5.53
N ILE A 176 -1.14 1.33 5.55
CA ILE A 176 -2.18 0.30 5.50
C ILE A 176 -1.83 -0.75 6.56
N VAL A 177 -2.78 -1.07 7.43
CA VAL A 177 -2.60 -2.06 8.50
C VAL A 177 -3.80 -3.00 8.53
N ASP A 178 -3.52 -4.31 8.59
CA ASP A 178 -4.52 -5.32 8.92
C ASP A 178 -4.77 -5.30 10.44
N ILE A 179 -5.97 -4.87 10.85
CA ILE A 179 -6.37 -4.85 12.25
C ILE A 179 -6.69 -6.27 12.76
N GLY A 180 -7.06 -7.16 11.84
CA GLY A 180 -7.33 -8.55 12.08
C GLY A 180 -8.77 -8.97 11.76
N PRO A 181 -9.13 -10.21 12.13
CA PRO A 181 -10.39 -10.81 11.76
C PRO A 181 -11.58 -10.16 12.45
N VAL A 182 -12.69 -10.15 11.73
CA VAL A 182 -14.02 -9.65 12.09
C VAL A 182 -15.02 -10.79 12.19
N SER A 183 -14.98 -11.73 11.24
CA SER A 183 -15.80 -12.94 11.27
C SER A 183 -15.12 -14.07 12.03
N GLU A 184 -15.86 -15.13 12.31
CA GLU A 184 -15.27 -16.37 12.80
C GLU A 184 -14.50 -17.09 11.68
N LYS A 185 -13.50 -17.88 12.07
CA LYS A 185 -12.54 -18.53 11.15
C LYS A 185 -13.19 -19.46 10.12
N ASP A 186 -14.32 -20.07 10.47
CA ASP A 186 -14.99 -21.08 9.65
C ASP A 186 -16.18 -20.52 8.84
N GLU A 187 -16.42 -19.21 8.94
CA GLU A 187 -17.47 -18.50 8.18
C GLU A 187 -16.97 -18.13 6.78
N ASP A 188 -17.82 -18.33 5.77
CA ASP A 188 -17.55 -17.88 4.40
C ASP A 188 -18.35 -16.60 4.12
N VAL A 189 -17.66 -15.46 4.13
CA VAL A 189 -18.29 -14.13 4.06
C VAL A 189 -18.39 -13.61 2.61
N THR A 190 -19.57 -13.13 2.23
CA THR A 190 -19.87 -12.70 0.84
C THR A 190 -20.13 -11.22 0.64
N ALA A 191 -20.56 -10.51 1.67
CA ALA A 191 -20.78 -9.07 1.62
C ALA A 191 -20.67 -8.51 3.02
N SER A 192 -20.18 -7.27 3.14
CA SER A 192 -20.10 -6.58 4.41
C SER A 192 -20.51 -5.11 4.31
N SER A 193 -20.80 -4.53 5.47
CA SER A 193 -21.04 -3.11 5.68
C SER A 193 -20.44 -2.70 7.02
N LEU A 194 -19.91 -1.49 7.08
CA LEU A 194 -19.35 -0.90 8.30
C LEU A 194 -20.18 0.29 8.74
N LEU A 195 -20.28 0.47 10.06
CA LEU A 195 -20.83 1.65 10.69
C LEU A 195 -19.91 2.09 11.82
N TYR A 196 -19.36 3.29 11.68
CA TYR A 196 -18.69 3.99 12.79
C TYR A 196 -19.63 5.06 13.35
N LYS A 197 -19.78 5.04 14.67
CA LYS A 197 -20.57 6.02 15.41
C LYS A 197 -19.67 6.67 16.45
N GLY A 198 -19.27 7.91 16.17
CA GLY A 198 -18.51 8.72 17.12
C GLY A 198 -19.34 9.06 18.35
N GLY A 199 -18.76 8.90 19.54
CA GLY A 199 -19.39 9.23 20.80
C GLY A 199 -19.63 10.74 20.92
N THR A 200 -20.86 11.15 21.21
CA THR A 200 -21.14 12.55 21.58
C THR A 200 -20.68 12.80 23.01
N ASN A 201 -19.99 13.92 23.24
CA ASN A 201 -19.34 14.30 24.50
C ASN A 201 -20.31 14.68 25.64
N LYS A 202 -21.49 14.06 25.72
CA LYS A 202 -22.55 14.51 26.62
C LYS A 202 -22.30 14.19 28.09
N ASN A 203 -21.40 13.27 28.47
CA ASN A 203 -21.19 12.87 29.88
C ASN A 203 -19.77 12.33 30.19
N ASN A 204 -18.69 12.89 29.63
CA ASN A 204 -17.29 12.44 29.84
C ASN A 204 -16.98 10.96 29.49
N ASN A 205 -17.92 10.22 28.88
CA ASN A 205 -17.69 8.88 28.34
C ASN A 205 -17.89 8.92 26.81
N LYS A 206 -16.79 9.10 26.06
CA LYS A 206 -16.80 8.95 24.59
C LYS A 206 -16.91 7.46 24.27
N ASN A 207 -18.14 6.98 24.08
CA ASN A 207 -18.39 5.62 23.62
C ASN A 207 -18.46 5.62 22.09
N ASP A 208 -17.31 5.66 21.44
CA ASP A 208 -17.21 5.37 20.02
C ASP A 208 -17.59 3.90 19.79
N GLU A 209 -18.43 3.63 18.80
CA GLU A 209 -18.84 2.28 18.43
C GLU A 209 -18.47 2.01 16.97
N LEU A 210 -17.84 0.86 16.71
CA LEU A 210 -17.63 0.32 15.37
C LEU A 210 -18.42 -0.97 15.25
N ILE A 211 -19.26 -1.07 14.23
CA ILE A 211 -20.14 -2.21 14.00
C ILE A 211 -19.92 -2.71 12.58
N ALA A 212 -19.78 -4.02 12.42
CA ALA A 212 -19.81 -4.69 11.14
C ALA A 212 -21.12 -5.46 10.99
N LEU A 213 -21.68 -5.41 9.79
CA LEU A 213 -22.82 -6.20 9.36
C LEU A 213 -22.38 -7.01 8.15
N TYR A 214 -22.44 -8.33 8.21
CA TYR A 214 -21.96 -9.17 7.12
C TYR A 214 -22.86 -10.37 6.86
N GLU A 215 -22.81 -10.82 5.61
CA GLU A 215 -23.48 -12.03 5.13
C GLU A 215 -22.56 -13.23 5.25
N LYS A 216 -23.07 -14.35 5.73
CA LYS A 216 -22.37 -15.62 5.77
C LYS A 216 -23.13 -16.71 5.03
N LYS A 217 -22.39 -17.61 4.39
CA LYS A 217 -22.93 -18.86 3.85
C LYS A 217 -22.83 -19.96 4.90
N ASP A 218 -23.96 -20.63 5.14
CA ASP A 218 -23.97 -21.85 5.94
C ASP A 218 -23.70 -23.08 5.06
N ASP A 219 -22.97 -24.06 5.58
CA ASP A 219 -22.56 -25.25 4.84
C ASP A 219 -23.79 -26.11 4.49
N GLY A 220 -24.26 -26.00 3.25
CA GLY A 220 -25.32 -26.83 2.67
C GLY A 220 -26.70 -26.17 2.55
N GLU A 221 -26.87 -24.93 3.02
CA GLU A 221 -28.09 -24.15 2.82
C GLU A 221 -27.95 -23.12 1.70
N SER A 222 -29.07 -22.83 1.01
CA SER A 222 -29.14 -21.76 -0.01
C SER A 222 -29.43 -20.38 0.59
N SER A 223 -29.79 -20.32 1.88
CA SER A 223 -30.00 -19.09 2.64
C SER A 223 -28.68 -18.47 3.08
N LEU A 224 -28.54 -17.16 2.89
CA LEU A 224 -27.47 -16.38 3.49
C LEU A 224 -27.90 -15.95 4.90
N GLY A 225 -27.08 -16.28 5.90
CA GLY A 225 -27.22 -15.75 7.25
C GLY A 225 -26.68 -14.32 7.32
N MET A 226 -27.21 -13.52 8.24
CA MET A 226 -26.74 -12.16 8.46
C MET A 226 -26.29 -11.97 9.90
N VAL A 227 -25.05 -11.51 10.08
CA VAL A 227 -24.42 -11.35 11.39
C VAL A 227 -24.11 -9.88 11.63
N SER A 228 -24.39 -9.40 12.84
CA SER A 228 -24.02 -8.07 13.32
C SER A 228 -23.06 -8.21 14.49
N VAL A 229 -21.87 -7.61 14.36
CA VAL A 229 -20.79 -7.73 15.33
C VAL A 229 -20.34 -6.34 15.79
N ARG A 230 -20.22 -6.16 17.10
CA ARG A 230 -19.58 -4.99 17.70
C ARG A 230 -18.07 -5.20 17.72
N LEU A 231 -17.35 -4.34 17.02
CA LEU A 231 -15.90 -4.44 16.82
C LEU A 231 -15.12 -3.71 17.91
N THR A 232 -15.41 -4.00 19.18
CA THR A 232 -14.82 -3.29 20.33
C THR A 232 -13.31 -3.48 20.40
N GLU A 233 -12.82 -4.72 20.25
CA GLU A 233 -11.39 -5.03 20.30
C GLU A 233 -10.65 -4.49 19.08
N GLN A 234 -11.25 -4.59 17.88
CA GLN A 234 -10.68 -4.05 16.66
C GLN A 234 -10.62 -2.51 16.71
N LEU A 235 -11.66 -1.84 17.23
CA LEU A 235 -11.63 -0.38 17.42
C LEU A 235 -10.56 0.05 18.42
N LYS A 236 -10.33 -0.73 19.49
CA LYS A 236 -9.23 -0.48 20.42
C LYS A 236 -7.87 -0.57 19.71
N ARG A 237 -7.65 -1.62 18.91
CA ARG A 237 -6.43 -1.77 18.08
C ARG A 237 -6.26 -0.64 17.08
N VAL A 238 -7.33 -0.19 16.43
CA VAL A 238 -7.29 0.99 15.55
C VAL A 238 -6.73 2.19 16.30
N LYS A 239 -7.20 2.48 17.52
CA LYS A 239 -6.69 3.60 18.32
C LYS A 239 -5.22 3.43 18.71
N GLU A 240 -4.78 2.22 19.03
CA GLU A 240 -3.37 1.90 19.32
C GLU A 240 -2.47 2.12 18.09
N VAL A 241 -2.91 1.71 16.89
CA VAL A 241 -2.19 1.94 15.63
C VAL A 241 -2.07 3.44 15.33
N LEU A 242 -3.16 4.19 15.48
CA LEU A 242 -3.15 5.65 15.25
C LEU A 242 -2.24 6.39 16.24
N THR A 243 -2.17 5.91 17.49
CA THR A 243 -1.22 6.40 18.49
C THR A 243 0.21 6.19 18.02
N THR A 244 0.51 4.98 17.55
CA THR A 244 1.84 4.60 17.06
C THR A 244 2.25 5.48 15.87
N TRP A 245 1.38 5.65 14.88
CA TRP A 245 1.68 6.52 13.72
C TRP A 245 2.00 7.95 14.15
N LYS A 246 1.24 8.51 15.09
CA LYS A 246 1.48 9.86 15.62
C LYS A 246 2.83 9.97 16.33
N GLU A 247 3.21 8.97 17.11
CA GLU A 247 4.51 8.94 17.78
C GLU A 247 5.67 8.85 16.78
N VAL A 248 5.50 8.08 15.71
CA VAL A 248 6.49 7.98 14.62
C VAL A 248 6.60 9.33 13.88
N ASP A 249 5.47 9.93 13.50
CA ASP A 249 5.43 11.27 12.86
C ASP A 249 6.12 12.34 13.73
N LYS A 250 5.89 12.30 15.05
CA LYS A 250 6.54 13.20 16.02
C LYS A 250 8.05 12.95 16.16
N ARG A 251 8.52 11.72 15.99
CA ARG A 251 9.96 11.40 15.99
C ARG A 251 10.61 11.92 14.71
N LEU A 252 9.98 11.70 13.55
CA LEU A 252 10.52 12.09 12.24
C LEU A 252 10.52 13.60 12.02
N SER A 253 9.49 14.31 12.47
CA SER A 253 9.45 15.79 12.41
C SER A 253 10.63 16.45 13.15
N LYS A 254 11.22 15.78 14.15
CA LYS A 254 12.42 16.26 14.86
C LYS A 254 13.73 16.02 14.11
N LEU A 255 13.74 15.13 13.11
CA LEU A 255 14.96 14.84 12.35
C LEU A 255 15.33 15.96 11.39
N CYS A 256 14.38 16.82 11.02
CA CYS A 256 14.71 18.00 10.23
C CYS A 256 15.02 19.21 11.11
N LEU A 257 16.23 19.22 11.65
CA LEU A 257 16.84 20.38 12.27
C LEU A 257 17.70 21.09 11.20
N SER A 258 17.09 21.94 10.39
CA SER A 258 17.90 22.94 9.68
C SER A 258 18.28 24.03 10.67
N SER A 259 19.54 24.04 11.12
CA SER A 259 20.15 25.26 11.63
C SER A 259 20.10 26.28 10.48
N ALA A 260 19.41 27.39 10.70
CA ALA A 260 19.19 28.43 9.70
C ALA A 260 20.46 29.26 9.39
N GLU A 261 21.64 28.87 9.87
CA GLU A 261 22.82 29.74 9.90
C GLU A 261 23.74 29.62 8.67
N ASP A 262 23.61 28.59 7.80
CA ASP A 262 24.63 28.33 6.75
C ASP A 262 24.14 28.26 5.28
N ARG A 263 22.98 28.83 4.89
CA ARG A 263 22.59 28.84 3.45
C ARG A 263 21.99 30.14 2.90
N PRO A 264 22.42 30.61 1.70
CA PRO A 264 22.00 31.89 1.09
C PRO A 264 20.70 31.81 0.25
N THR A 265 19.88 30.77 0.38
CA THR A 265 18.64 30.62 -0.41
C THR A 265 17.41 30.61 0.50
N SER A 266 16.48 31.53 0.23
CA SER A 266 15.27 31.89 0.98
C SER A 266 14.18 30.81 1.04
N THR A 267 14.54 29.53 1.09
CA THR A 267 13.58 28.42 1.21
C THR A 267 14.03 27.52 2.37
N PRO A 268 13.25 27.41 3.46
CA PRO A 268 13.60 26.52 4.56
C PRO A 268 13.77 25.09 4.04
N CYS A 269 14.89 24.44 4.37
CA CYS A 269 15.23 23.09 3.87
C CYS A 269 14.20 22.03 4.27
N CYS A 270 13.42 22.26 5.34
CA CYS A 270 12.21 21.49 5.63
C CYS A 270 11.11 22.39 6.16
N ALA A 271 9.96 22.38 5.47
CA ALA A 271 8.71 22.70 6.13
C ALA A 271 8.33 21.45 6.96
N THR A 272 8.21 21.60 8.29
CA THR A 272 7.98 20.49 9.24
C THR A 272 6.74 19.65 8.93
N ASP A 273 5.77 20.22 8.23
CA ASP A 273 4.52 19.60 7.77
C ASP A 273 4.70 18.69 6.55
N LYS A 274 5.84 18.75 5.84
CA LYS A 274 6.04 18.03 4.56
C LYS A 274 6.93 16.78 4.64
N ILE A 275 7.60 16.53 5.77
CA ILE A 275 8.61 15.47 5.85
C ILE A 275 7.96 14.08 5.79
N THR A 276 6.80 13.91 6.42
CA THR A 276 6.08 12.62 6.50
C THR A 276 5.06 12.44 5.37
N ALA A 277 4.89 13.44 4.50
CA ALA A 277 3.95 13.36 3.39
C ALA A 277 4.39 12.28 2.40
N GLY A 278 3.57 11.22 2.26
CA GLY A 278 3.87 10.08 1.40
C GLY A 278 4.92 9.12 1.96
N LEU A 279 5.32 9.26 3.22
CA LEU A 279 6.17 8.26 3.88
C LEU A 279 5.30 7.07 4.27
N VAL A 280 5.53 5.92 3.64
CA VAL A 280 4.68 4.73 3.84
C VAL A 280 5.23 3.76 4.89
N GLY A 281 6.55 3.66 5.01
CA GLY A 281 7.19 2.72 5.93
C GLY A 281 8.54 3.24 6.38
N PHE A 282 8.96 2.84 7.58
CA PHE A 282 10.21 3.29 8.17
C PHE A 282 10.85 2.17 8.98
N LEU A 283 12.05 1.74 8.57
CA LEU A 283 12.84 0.72 9.25
C LEU A 283 13.93 1.40 10.09
N SER A 284 13.86 1.26 11.42
CA SER A 284 14.80 1.92 12.34
C SER A 284 15.24 0.99 13.48
N GLY A 285 15.16 1.41 14.73
CA GLY A 285 15.75 0.71 15.88
C GLY A 285 14.98 -0.53 16.35
N ASN A 286 13.91 -0.94 15.64
CA ASN A 286 13.04 -2.03 16.07
C ASN A 286 13.36 -3.33 15.31
N PHE A 287 14.48 -3.96 15.65
CA PHE A 287 14.94 -5.22 15.07
C PHE A 287 14.99 -6.32 16.13
N SER A 288 14.36 -7.46 15.84
CA SER A 288 14.33 -8.65 16.71
C SER A 288 14.40 -9.93 15.88
N ASP A 289 15.27 -10.86 16.27
CA ASP A 289 15.52 -12.13 15.58
C ASP A 289 15.92 -11.97 14.10
N LYS A 290 14.94 -12.14 13.21
CA LYS A 290 15.06 -11.99 11.76
C LYS A 290 14.10 -10.94 11.20
N THR A 291 13.41 -10.20 12.06
CA THR A 291 12.36 -9.27 11.69
C THR A 291 12.83 -7.86 11.99
N TRP A 292 12.99 -7.06 10.94
CA TRP A 292 13.18 -5.62 11.07
C TRP A 292 11.80 -4.98 10.91
N ARG A 293 11.26 -4.49 12.02
CA ARG A 293 9.88 -4.05 12.09
C ARG A 293 9.73 -2.67 11.46
N ASP A 294 8.65 -2.52 10.70
CA ASP A 294 8.20 -1.21 10.23
C ASP A 294 7.60 -0.43 11.39
N GLU A 295 8.12 0.76 11.64
CA GLU A 295 7.71 1.64 12.72
C GLU A 295 6.26 2.13 12.52
N TYR A 296 5.75 2.13 11.27
CA TYR A 296 4.34 2.41 10.96
C TYR A 296 3.44 1.16 10.97
N LEU A 297 3.97 0.00 11.39
CA LEU A 297 3.24 -1.26 11.52
C LEU A 297 2.69 -1.83 10.19
N GLY A 298 3.14 -1.33 9.05
CA GLY A 298 2.76 -1.83 7.73
C GLY A 298 3.48 -3.14 7.42
N VAL A 299 4.56 -3.05 6.66
CA VAL A 299 5.25 -4.24 6.12
C VAL A 299 6.60 -4.38 6.79
N ASN A 300 6.85 -5.48 7.49
CA ASN A 300 8.17 -5.73 8.07
C ASN A 300 9.17 -6.22 7.01
N ALA A 301 10.45 -5.87 7.16
CA ALA A 301 11.53 -6.49 6.41
C ALA A 301 12.01 -7.77 7.09
N THR A 302 12.40 -8.76 6.28
CA THR A 302 12.97 -10.02 6.76
C THR A 302 14.47 -10.03 6.53
N VAL A 303 15.23 -10.18 7.61
CA VAL A 303 16.67 -10.36 7.54
C VAL A 303 17.00 -11.81 7.18
N LYS A 304 17.90 -11.94 6.21
CA LYS A 304 18.50 -13.19 5.72
C LYS A 304 19.99 -13.16 6.01
N LYS A 305 20.60 -14.33 6.09
CA LYS A 305 22.03 -14.49 6.33
C LYS A 305 22.62 -15.63 5.54
N GLY A 306 23.89 -15.48 5.17
CA GLY A 306 24.72 -16.60 4.74
C GLY A 306 25.10 -17.51 5.92
N THR A 307 25.92 -18.52 5.64
CA THR A 307 26.32 -19.57 6.60
C THR A 307 26.92 -19.01 7.90
N SER A 308 27.78 -17.99 7.79
CA SER A 308 28.44 -17.30 8.91
C SER A 308 27.89 -15.89 9.15
N GLY A 309 26.75 -15.56 8.54
CA GLY A 309 26.22 -14.20 8.57
C GLY A 309 25.49 -13.85 9.86
N GLY A 310 25.42 -12.56 10.16
CA GLY A 310 24.74 -12.02 11.34
C GLY A 310 24.20 -10.62 11.10
N ALA A 311 23.18 -10.27 11.88
CA ALA A 311 22.62 -8.93 11.93
C ALA A 311 22.38 -8.52 13.38
N THR A 312 22.76 -7.30 13.73
CA THR A 312 22.61 -6.76 15.10
C THR A 312 22.13 -5.32 15.06
N LEU A 313 21.45 -4.88 16.11
CA LEU A 313 21.07 -3.47 16.26
C LEU A 313 22.33 -2.59 16.33
N HIS A 314 22.31 -1.48 15.59
CA HIS A 314 23.40 -0.51 15.60
C HIS A 314 22.88 0.89 15.25
N GLY A 315 23.11 1.87 16.13
CA GLY A 315 22.89 3.29 15.82
C GLY A 315 21.47 3.67 15.39
N GLY A 316 20.42 2.97 15.86
CA GLY A 316 19.04 3.19 15.40
C GLY A 316 18.69 2.52 14.06
N GLY A 317 19.54 1.62 13.58
CA GLY A 317 19.29 0.72 12.45
C GLY A 317 19.91 -0.65 12.70
N VAL A 318 20.37 -1.32 11.64
CA VAL A 318 20.91 -2.68 11.69
C VAL A 318 22.28 -2.73 11.04
N LYS A 319 23.24 -3.36 11.73
CA LYS A 319 24.54 -3.75 11.17
C LYS A 319 24.42 -5.14 10.55
N PHE A 320 24.86 -5.27 9.30
CA PHE A 320 24.90 -6.54 8.57
C PHE A 320 26.34 -7.03 8.41
N GLN A 321 26.54 -8.33 8.62
CA GLN A 321 27.80 -9.03 8.35
C GLN A 321 27.48 -10.32 7.61
N GLY A 322 27.62 -10.35 6.28
CA GLY A 322 27.23 -11.52 5.49
C GLY A 322 25.71 -11.77 5.55
N ALA A 323 24.95 -10.68 5.69
CA ALA A 323 23.51 -10.67 5.87
C ALA A 323 22.89 -9.52 5.06
N TRP A 324 21.58 -9.62 4.82
CA TRP A 324 20.81 -8.61 4.10
C TRP A 324 19.37 -8.59 4.61
N ALA A 325 18.65 -7.51 4.37
CA ALA A 325 17.23 -7.39 4.62
C ALA A 325 16.46 -7.37 3.29
N GLU A 326 15.37 -8.14 3.23
CA GLU A 326 14.41 -8.13 2.14
C GLU A 326 13.11 -7.47 2.62
N TRP A 327 12.68 -6.41 1.95
CA TRP A 327 11.43 -5.71 2.22
C TRP A 327 10.44 -6.02 1.08
N PRO A 328 9.41 -6.85 1.33
CA PRO A 328 8.60 -7.42 0.26
C PRO A 328 7.66 -6.38 -0.38
N VAL A 329 7.50 -6.48 -1.71
CA VAL A 329 6.50 -5.75 -2.48
C VAL A 329 5.49 -6.75 -3.03
N GLY A 330 5.74 -7.35 -4.20
CA GLY A 330 4.91 -8.44 -4.74
C GLY A 330 4.97 -9.73 -3.92
N ARG A 331 6.05 -9.94 -3.15
CA ARG A 331 6.18 -11.10 -2.23
C ARG A 331 5.23 -11.06 -1.02
N GLN A 332 4.49 -9.98 -0.82
CA GLN A 332 3.43 -9.93 0.20
C GLN A 332 2.28 -10.89 -0.14
N GLY A 333 2.15 -11.29 -1.40
CA GLY A 333 1.19 -12.30 -1.84
C GLY A 333 -0.10 -11.66 -2.36
N GLU A 334 -1.23 -12.07 -1.80
CA GLU A 334 -2.57 -11.65 -2.23
C GLU A 334 -2.82 -10.16 -1.94
N ASN A 335 -2.52 -9.72 -0.72
CA ASN A 335 -2.58 -8.32 -0.34
C ASN A 335 -1.19 -7.71 -0.48
N GLN A 336 -1.05 -6.71 -1.35
CA GLN A 336 0.20 -6.05 -1.71
C GLN A 336 0.14 -4.58 -1.28
N LEU A 337 0.41 -4.31 -0.02
CA LEU A 337 0.32 -2.96 0.56
C LEU A 337 1.26 -1.99 -0.14
N TYR A 338 2.39 -2.48 -0.67
CA TYR A 338 3.36 -1.66 -1.39
C TYR A 338 3.22 -1.69 -2.90
N HIS A 339 2.03 -2.05 -3.41
CA HIS A 339 1.77 -2.10 -4.85
C HIS A 339 2.06 -0.77 -5.57
N PHE A 340 1.95 0.38 -4.86
CA PHE A 340 2.31 1.70 -5.38
C PHE A 340 3.76 1.80 -5.89
N ALA A 341 4.67 0.97 -5.35
CA ALA A 341 6.06 0.99 -5.74
C ALA A 341 6.27 0.62 -7.21
N ASN A 342 5.30 -0.07 -7.85
CA ASN A 342 5.34 -0.33 -9.30
C ASN A 342 5.18 0.95 -10.16
N TYR A 343 4.80 2.07 -9.56
CA TYR A 343 4.55 3.32 -10.25
C TYR A 343 5.46 4.43 -9.75
N ASN A 344 5.49 4.67 -8.44
CA ASN A 344 6.30 5.73 -7.86
C ASN A 344 6.80 5.30 -6.47
N PHE A 345 8.10 5.42 -6.22
CA PHE A 345 8.63 5.31 -4.86
C PHE A 345 9.95 6.06 -4.71
N THR A 346 10.30 6.33 -3.47
CA THR A 346 11.62 6.79 -3.07
C THR A 346 12.06 5.92 -1.89
N LEU A 347 13.13 5.15 -2.08
CA LEU A 347 13.78 4.38 -1.02
C LEU A 347 15.02 5.14 -0.58
N VAL A 348 15.09 5.50 0.69
CA VAL A 348 16.21 6.25 1.28
C VAL A 348 16.84 5.43 2.40
N ALA A 349 18.17 5.46 2.49
CA ALA A 349 18.88 4.88 3.62
C ALA A 349 20.10 5.73 4.00
N THR A 350 20.40 5.72 5.29
CA THR A 350 21.68 6.19 5.83
C THR A 350 22.58 4.98 6.02
N VAL A 351 23.76 4.98 5.39
CA VAL A 351 24.65 3.82 5.34
C VAL A 351 26.06 4.18 5.77
N SER A 352 26.78 3.21 6.34
CA SER A 352 28.21 3.32 6.62
C SER A 352 28.88 1.99 6.29
N ILE A 353 29.95 2.03 5.49
CA ILE A 353 30.68 0.85 5.07
C ILE A 353 31.82 0.60 6.06
N HIS A 354 31.90 -0.59 6.65
CA HIS A 354 32.89 -0.88 7.70
C HIS A 354 34.27 -1.23 7.15
N GLY A 355 34.33 -1.88 6.00
CA GLY A 355 35.58 -2.38 5.44
C GLY A 355 35.53 -2.42 3.92
N GLU A 356 36.71 -2.30 3.32
CA GLU A 356 36.85 -2.41 1.87
C GLU A 356 36.64 -3.85 1.40
N PRO A 357 35.76 -4.07 0.41
CA PRO A 357 35.58 -5.40 -0.15
C PRO A 357 36.87 -5.85 -0.83
N LYS A 358 37.27 -7.10 -0.56
CA LYS A 358 38.53 -7.68 -1.07
C LYS A 358 38.48 -7.97 -2.57
N SER A 359 37.30 -8.25 -3.11
CA SER A 359 37.05 -8.52 -4.51
C SER A 359 35.59 -8.22 -4.85
N ASP A 360 35.37 -7.81 -6.09
CA ASP A 360 34.06 -7.49 -6.67
C ASP A 360 33.30 -6.36 -5.98
N SER A 361 32.24 -5.89 -6.65
CA SER A 361 31.31 -4.92 -6.09
C SER A 361 30.32 -5.62 -5.15
N VAL A 362 30.14 -5.08 -3.95
CA VAL A 362 29.14 -5.55 -2.98
C VAL A 362 27.86 -4.73 -3.13
N PRO A 363 26.68 -5.36 -3.28
CA PRO A 363 25.42 -4.65 -3.27
C PRO A 363 25.17 -3.99 -1.91
N LEU A 364 24.65 -2.77 -1.94
CA LEU A 364 24.27 -2.01 -0.75
C LEU A 364 22.76 -1.87 -0.64
N MET A 365 22.11 -1.44 -1.73
CA MET A 365 20.68 -1.18 -1.77
C MET A 365 20.15 -1.42 -3.18
N GLY A 366 18.99 -2.05 -3.33
CA GLY A 366 18.50 -2.35 -4.66
C GLY A 366 17.06 -2.81 -4.75
N VAL A 367 16.64 -2.98 -5.99
CA VAL A 367 15.27 -3.19 -6.41
C VAL A 367 15.22 -4.42 -7.30
N ARG A 368 14.42 -5.42 -6.92
CA ARG A 368 14.32 -6.70 -7.63
C ARG A 368 12.93 -6.95 -8.19
N ALA A 369 12.87 -7.60 -9.33
CA ALA A 369 11.65 -8.02 -10.00
C ALA A 369 11.68 -9.51 -10.40
N GLY A 370 10.51 -9.97 -10.88
CA GLY A 370 10.27 -11.35 -11.28
C GLY A 370 9.95 -12.27 -10.10
N SER A 371 9.28 -13.40 -10.36
CA SER A 371 8.72 -14.30 -9.34
C SER A 371 9.64 -14.65 -8.17
N ASN A 372 10.94 -14.78 -8.42
CA ASN A 372 11.94 -15.11 -7.40
C ASN A 372 12.85 -13.93 -7.01
N GLY A 373 12.61 -12.71 -7.49
CA GLY A 373 13.48 -11.55 -7.26
C GLY A 373 14.84 -11.68 -7.95
N GLY A 374 14.93 -12.49 -9.00
CA GLY A 374 16.16 -12.78 -9.72
C GLY A 374 16.64 -11.64 -10.63
N THR A 375 15.71 -10.78 -11.07
CA THR A 375 16.04 -9.67 -11.96
C THR A 375 16.39 -8.42 -11.15
N LYS A 376 17.61 -7.90 -11.33
CA LYS A 376 18.02 -6.60 -10.80
C LYS A 376 17.49 -5.49 -11.71
N LEU A 377 16.69 -4.58 -11.17
CA LEU A 377 16.21 -3.41 -11.92
C LEU A 377 17.11 -2.20 -11.69
N MET A 378 17.40 -1.93 -10.42
CA MET A 378 18.29 -0.87 -9.99
C MET A 378 19.06 -1.36 -8.77
N GLU A 379 20.34 -1.03 -8.68
CA GLU A 379 21.19 -1.46 -7.57
C GLU A 379 22.29 -0.43 -7.36
N LEU A 380 22.49 0.02 -6.12
CA LEU A 380 23.68 0.72 -5.69
C LEU A 380 24.61 -0.28 -5.02
N SER A 381 25.87 -0.26 -5.44
CA SER A 381 26.93 -1.15 -4.99
C SER A 381 28.19 -0.34 -4.68
N TYR A 382 29.07 -0.91 -3.87
CA TYR A 382 30.40 -0.35 -3.57
C TYR A 382 31.47 -1.38 -3.87
N GLY A 383 32.57 -0.95 -4.48
CA GLY A 383 33.66 -1.83 -4.91
C GLY A 383 35.00 -1.51 -4.25
N SER A 384 36.01 -2.30 -4.63
CA SER A 384 37.40 -2.01 -4.32
C SER A 384 37.85 -0.69 -4.97
N GLY A 385 38.84 -0.03 -4.37
CA GLY A 385 39.25 1.32 -4.74
C GLY A 385 38.27 2.41 -4.31
N LYS A 386 37.39 2.11 -3.33
CA LYS A 386 36.46 3.08 -2.72
C LYS A 386 35.47 3.71 -3.70
N LYS A 387 35.08 2.99 -4.75
CA LYS A 387 34.14 3.49 -5.78
C LYS A 387 32.71 3.06 -5.53
N TRP A 388 31.78 3.93 -5.88
CA TRP A 388 30.36 3.59 -6.02
C TRP A 388 30.06 3.14 -7.45
N GLN A 389 29.18 2.16 -7.57
CA GLN A 389 28.67 1.67 -8.84
C GLN A 389 27.15 1.56 -8.76
N ALA A 390 26.45 2.05 -9.78
CA ALA A 390 25.00 1.94 -9.88
C ALA A 390 24.61 1.16 -11.14
N LEU A 391 23.77 0.16 -10.98
CA LEU A 391 22.96 -0.41 -12.06
C LEU A 391 21.72 0.46 -12.25
N CYS A 392 21.59 1.03 -13.44
CA CYS A 392 20.51 1.92 -13.82
C CYS A 392 19.38 1.14 -14.49
N CYS A 393 18.17 1.72 -14.55
CA CYS A 393 16.98 0.99 -14.99
C CYS A 393 17.00 0.55 -16.47
N ASP A 394 17.79 1.21 -17.31
CA ASP A 394 18.06 0.80 -18.69
C ASP A 394 19.09 -0.34 -18.81
N GLY A 395 19.59 -0.86 -17.68
CA GLY A 395 20.58 -1.93 -17.61
C GLY A 395 22.04 -1.45 -17.73
N THR A 396 22.27 -0.14 -17.87
CA THR A 396 23.63 0.41 -17.90
C THR A 396 24.23 0.47 -16.50
N THR A 397 25.57 0.45 -16.42
CA THR A 397 26.30 0.65 -15.17
C THR A 397 26.98 2.01 -15.19
N ALA A 398 26.80 2.79 -14.12
CA ALA A 398 27.46 4.07 -13.92
C ALA A 398 28.36 4.02 -12.70
N GLU A 399 29.49 4.73 -12.74
CA GLU A 399 30.32 4.98 -11.56
C GLU A 399 30.07 6.39 -11.04
N HIS A 400 30.04 6.56 -9.71
CA HIS A 400 30.00 7.89 -9.13
C HIS A 400 31.41 8.50 -9.10
N GLY A 401 31.50 9.83 -9.29
CA GLY A 401 32.78 10.54 -9.26
C GLY A 401 33.39 10.66 -7.86
N SER A 402 32.57 10.60 -6.80
CA SER A 402 33.06 10.60 -5.42
C SER A 402 33.44 9.20 -4.96
N THR A 403 34.44 9.14 -4.07
CA THR A 403 34.77 7.93 -3.33
C THR A 403 34.00 7.88 -2.01
N TRP A 404 34.03 6.72 -1.36
CA TRP A 404 33.56 6.55 0.02
C TRP A 404 34.71 6.21 0.95
N ASP A 405 34.57 6.51 2.23
CA ASP A 405 35.55 6.14 3.24
C ASP A 405 34.94 5.19 4.27
N PRO A 406 35.71 4.21 4.79
CA PRO A 406 35.23 3.35 5.87
C PRO A 406 34.72 4.17 7.06
N GLU A 407 33.67 3.68 7.69
CA GLU A 407 33.00 4.29 8.86
C GLU A 407 32.39 5.68 8.61
N THR A 408 32.47 6.19 7.37
CA THR A 408 31.82 7.43 6.98
C THR A 408 30.36 7.15 6.62
N THR A 409 29.48 8.04 7.07
CA THR A 409 28.05 7.95 6.80
C THR A 409 27.71 8.62 5.49
N HIS A 410 26.95 7.93 4.64
CA HIS A 410 26.45 8.43 3.37
C HIS A 410 24.91 8.33 3.33
N GLN A 411 24.28 9.27 2.66
CA GLN A 411 22.85 9.21 2.34
C GLN A 411 22.68 8.64 0.93
N VAL A 412 21.91 7.57 0.80
CA VAL A 412 21.67 6.93 -0.50
C VAL A 412 20.19 6.91 -0.80
N ALA A 413 19.84 7.06 -2.08
CA ALA A 413 18.45 6.97 -2.52
C ALA A 413 18.31 6.26 -3.87
N ILE A 414 17.23 5.48 -4.01
CA ILE A 414 16.74 4.97 -5.29
C ILE A 414 15.33 5.50 -5.49
N VAL A 415 15.08 6.10 -6.64
CA VAL A 415 13.82 6.75 -6.97
C VAL A 415 13.26 6.15 -8.26
N LEU A 416 11.98 5.78 -8.25
CA LEU A 416 11.21 5.47 -9.45
C LEU A 416 10.10 6.52 -9.61
N GLN A 417 9.99 7.07 -10.80
CA GLN A 417 8.98 8.04 -11.19
C GLN A 417 8.25 7.57 -12.46
N ASN A 418 6.94 7.77 -12.49
CA ASN A 418 6.08 7.49 -13.64
C ASN A 418 6.20 6.03 -14.16
N GLY A 419 6.54 5.10 -13.27
CA GLY A 419 6.76 3.67 -13.55
C GLY A 419 7.95 3.37 -14.45
N THR A 420 8.65 4.37 -15.00
CA THR A 420 9.60 4.18 -16.10
C THR A 420 10.93 4.90 -15.91
N GLN A 421 10.96 5.98 -15.13
CA GLN A 421 12.15 6.79 -14.90
C GLN A 421 12.78 6.41 -13.56
N GLY A 422 13.97 5.81 -13.62
CA GLY A 422 14.74 5.39 -12.45
C GLY A 422 15.94 6.30 -12.22
N SER A 423 16.24 6.64 -10.95
CA SER A 423 17.44 7.39 -10.59
C SER A 423 18.05 6.93 -9.26
N VAL A 424 19.37 7.03 -9.16
CA VAL A 424 20.16 6.62 -7.98
C VAL A 424 20.99 7.80 -7.49
N TYR A 425 21.02 8.03 -6.18
CA TYR A 425 21.72 9.14 -5.55
C TYR A 425 22.64 8.68 -4.42
N VAL A 426 23.76 9.38 -4.27
CA VAL A 426 24.69 9.32 -3.14
C VAL A 426 24.93 10.76 -2.68
N ASP A 427 24.68 11.04 -1.40
CA ASP A 427 24.82 12.36 -0.76
C ASP A 427 24.11 13.50 -1.53
N GLY A 428 22.93 13.19 -2.06
CA GLY A 428 22.13 14.12 -2.87
C GLY A 428 22.69 14.37 -4.28
N GLN A 429 23.83 13.78 -4.64
CA GLN A 429 24.38 13.80 -5.99
C GLN A 429 23.88 12.59 -6.76
N ARG A 430 23.53 12.81 -8.02
CA ARG A 430 22.95 11.77 -8.88
C ARG A 430 24.06 10.92 -9.49
N VAL A 431 23.99 9.62 -9.26
CA VAL A 431 24.89 8.61 -9.86
C VAL A 431 24.44 8.25 -11.27
N CYS A 432 23.14 8.00 -11.43
CA CYS A 432 22.55 7.83 -12.74
C CYS A 432 21.05 8.13 -12.76
N GLU A 433 20.55 8.32 -13.98
CA GLU A 433 19.16 8.51 -14.32
C GLU A 433 18.94 7.94 -15.71
N SER A 434 17.94 7.08 -15.84
CA SER A 434 17.53 6.55 -17.14
C SER A 434 16.03 6.33 -17.18
N VAL A 435 15.51 6.19 -18.40
CA VAL A 435 14.11 5.86 -18.65
C VAL A 435 14.09 4.52 -19.35
N GLN A 436 13.37 3.55 -18.78
CA GLN A 436 13.21 2.25 -19.41
C GLN A 436 11.95 2.25 -20.28
N SER A 437 12.11 1.96 -21.57
CA SER A 437 10.99 1.91 -22.52
C SER A 437 10.03 0.72 -22.27
N ASN A 438 10.43 -0.26 -21.45
CA ASN A 438 9.80 -1.57 -21.35
C ASN A 438 9.38 -1.97 -19.92
N PHE A 439 9.20 -1.02 -19.02
CA PHE A 439 8.54 -1.26 -17.73
C PHE A 439 7.03 -1.55 -17.87
N GLU A 440 6.51 -1.74 -19.09
CA GLU A 440 5.10 -2.08 -19.32
C GLU A 440 4.69 -3.20 -18.35
N ASN A 441 3.87 -2.79 -17.37
CA ASN A 441 3.15 -3.59 -16.39
C ASN A 441 2.12 -4.53 -17.06
N THR A 442 2.53 -5.15 -18.16
CA THR A 442 1.98 -6.44 -18.55
C THR A 442 2.38 -7.40 -17.45
N GLU A 443 1.41 -8.05 -16.79
CA GLU A 443 1.63 -9.03 -15.72
C GLU A 443 2.73 -10.07 -16.05
N SER A 444 3.08 -10.22 -17.34
CA SER A 444 4.11 -11.09 -17.87
C SER A 444 5.57 -10.62 -17.66
N LYS A 445 5.87 -9.34 -17.41
CA LYS A 445 7.26 -8.86 -17.16
C LYS A 445 7.65 -8.72 -15.69
N GLY A 446 6.74 -9.08 -14.78
CA GLY A 446 7.04 -9.34 -13.38
C GLY A 446 7.02 -8.09 -12.52
N ASP A 447 5.93 -7.93 -11.76
CA ASP A 447 5.78 -6.93 -10.71
C ASP A 447 7.04 -6.83 -9.82
N LEU A 448 7.29 -5.64 -9.28
CA LEU A 448 8.31 -5.44 -8.25
C LEU A 448 8.12 -6.45 -7.14
N THR A 449 9.19 -7.15 -6.82
CA THR A 449 9.12 -8.34 -5.97
C THR A 449 9.57 -8.01 -4.55
N LEU A 450 10.70 -7.33 -4.43
CA LEU A 450 11.24 -6.87 -3.15
C LEU A 450 12.21 -5.70 -3.35
N LEU A 451 12.37 -4.93 -2.28
CA LEU A 451 13.48 -4.02 -2.06
C LEU A 451 14.50 -4.73 -1.15
N HIS A 452 15.79 -4.47 -1.30
CA HIS A 452 16.79 -5.04 -0.40
C HIS A 452 17.84 -4.02 0.06
N LEU A 453 18.37 -4.29 1.25
CA LEU A 453 19.54 -3.63 1.85
C LEU A 453 20.54 -4.72 2.21
N GLU A 454 21.78 -4.61 1.76
CA GLU A 454 22.79 -5.67 1.87
C GLU A 454 24.11 -5.14 2.44
N GLY A 455 24.76 -5.97 3.27
CA GLY A 455 26.09 -5.71 3.80
C GLY A 455 26.88 -7.01 3.88
N MET A 456 27.74 -7.25 2.89
CA MET A 456 28.73 -8.33 2.96
C MET A 456 30.03 -7.79 3.57
N GLU A 457 30.40 -8.26 4.76
CA GLU A 457 31.82 -8.37 5.11
C GLU A 457 32.32 -9.66 4.46
N ALA A 458 33.20 -9.52 3.47
CA ALA A 458 33.89 -10.64 2.83
C ALA A 458 34.85 -11.30 3.84
N MET A 459 34.33 -12.15 4.71
CA MET A 459 35.14 -13.11 5.45
C MET A 459 35.39 -14.34 4.57
N GLN A 460 36.28 -14.19 3.58
CA GLN A 460 37.15 -15.28 3.18
C GLN A 460 38.48 -15.11 3.93
N ARG A 461 38.71 -16.03 4.88
CA ARG A 461 40.01 -16.57 5.22
C ARG A 461 39.88 -18.08 5.26
#